data_AF-A0A699TTY5-F1
#
_entry.id   AF-A0A699TTY5-F1
#
_cell.length_a   1.000
_cell.length_b   1.000
_cell.length_c   1.000
_cell.angle_alpha   90.00
_cell.angle_beta   90.00
_cell.angle_gamma   90.00
#
_symmetry.space_group_name_H-M   'P 1'
#
loop_
_entity.id
_entity.type
_entity.pdbx_description
1 polymer ?
#
loop_
_entity_poly.entity_id
_entity_poly.type
_entity_poly.pdbx_seq_one_letter_code
_entity_poly.pdbx_strand_id
1 'polypeptide(L)'
;MSSELGQRGQPSEITDELIGRMLATLEAGLPPGKENSDKSVMMMSSLVGALVLARSAKDPALAERILQTTREQLKQQINEA
;
A
#
# COMPACT_ATOMS: atom_id res chain seq x y z
N MET A 1 14.05 13.06 -6.34
CA MET A 1 13.96 13.84 -5.09
C MET A 1 12.56 13.92 -4.47
N SER A 2 11.54 13.20 -4.94
CA SER A 2 10.18 13.37 -4.38
C SER A 2 9.99 12.71 -3.00
N SER A 3 10.66 11.58 -2.72
CA SER A 3 10.56 10.90 -1.41
C SER A 3 11.19 11.67 -0.25
N GLU A 4 12.20 12.53 -0.51
CA GLU A 4 12.85 13.36 0.52
C GLU A 4 11.99 14.58 0.90
N LEU A 5 11.26 15.16 -0.05
CA LEU A 5 10.33 16.26 0.19
C LEU A 5 9.14 15.81 1.04
N GLY A 6 8.58 14.63 0.72
CA GLY A 6 7.49 14.04 1.51
C GLY A 6 7.87 13.80 2.97
N GLN A 7 9.09 13.35 3.27
CA GLN A 7 9.57 13.19 4.65
C GLN A 7 9.76 14.51 5.40
N ARG A 8 9.94 15.63 4.68
CA ARG A 8 10.04 16.99 5.26
C ARG A 8 8.69 17.70 5.37
N GLY A 9 7.58 17.00 5.09
CA GLY A 9 6.24 17.60 5.06
C GLY A 9 6.05 18.59 3.91
N GLN A 10 6.86 18.49 2.84
CA GLN A 10 6.71 19.26 1.62
C GLN A 10 6.03 18.38 0.57
N PRO A 11 4.73 18.61 0.28
CA PRO A 11 4.03 17.89 -0.79
C PRO A 11 4.79 18.05 -2.12
N SER A 12 4.75 17.00 -2.95
CA SER A 12 5.45 16.99 -4.24
C SER A 12 4.52 16.43 -5.30
N GLU A 13 4.32 17.19 -6.38
CA GLU A 13 3.47 16.81 -7.52
C GLU A 13 3.90 15.46 -8.13
N ILE A 14 5.21 15.18 -8.15
CA ILE A 14 5.75 13.90 -8.61
C ILE A 14 5.30 12.74 -7.71
N THR A 15 5.20 12.97 -6.41
CA THR A 15 4.69 11.97 -5.46
C THR A 15 3.20 11.72 -5.69
N ASP A 16 2.42 12.77 -5.96
CA ASP A 16 0.99 12.67 -6.22
C ASP A 16 0.72 11.87 -7.51
N GLU A 17 1.47 12.15 -8.58
CA GLU A 17 1.41 11.37 -9.82
C GLU A 17 1.75 9.89 -9.60
N LEU A 18 2.79 9.62 -8.81
CA LEU A 18 3.22 8.26 -8.50
C LEU A 18 2.14 7.51 -7.70
N ILE A 19 1.53 8.17 -6.71
CA ILE A 19 0.41 7.62 -5.93
C ILE A 19 -0.77 7.30 -6.87
N GLY A 20 -1.16 8.25 -7.73
CA GLY A 20 -2.24 8.04 -8.69
C GLY A 20 -1.99 6.84 -9.62
N ARG A 21 -0.77 6.70 -10.15
CA ARG A 21 -0.41 5.54 -11.00
C ARG A 21 -0.47 4.21 -10.24
N MET A 22 -0.05 4.19 -8.98
CA MET A 22 -0.11 2.98 -8.15
C MET A 22 -1.56 2.60 -7.84
N LEU A 23 -2.42 3.56 -7.51
CA LEU A 23 -3.84 3.30 -7.29
C LEU A 23 -4.53 2.76 -8.55
N ALA A 24 -4.29 3.39 -9.70
CA ALA A 24 -4.83 2.90 -10.98
C ALA A 24 -4.36 1.48 -11.31
N THR A 25 -3.11 1.13 -10.97
CA THR A 25 -2.58 -0.22 -11.15
C THR A 25 -3.29 -1.23 -10.25
N LEU A 26 -3.57 -0.86 -9.00
CA LEU A 26 -4.31 -1.71 -8.07
C LEU A 26 -5.75 -1.92 -8.54
N GLU A 27 -6.44 -0.84 -8.93
CA GLU A 27 -7.81 -0.90 -9.45
C GLU A 27 -7.90 -1.80 -10.69
N ALA A 28 -6.97 -1.66 -11.64
CA ALA A 28 -6.93 -2.48 -12.85
C ALA A 28 -6.64 -3.97 -12.59
N GLY A 29 -6.06 -4.30 -11.44
CA GLY A 29 -5.83 -5.68 -11.01
C GLY A 29 -7.01 -6.31 -10.26
N LEU A 30 -8.05 -5.55 -9.95
CA LEU A 30 -9.24 -6.07 -9.26
C LEU A 30 -10.17 -6.80 -10.24
N PRO A 31 -10.95 -7.79 -9.76
CA PRO A 31 -11.96 -8.44 -10.58
C PRO A 31 -13.01 -7.45 -11.10
N PRO A 32 -13.57 -7.68 -12.30
CA PRO A 32 -14.60 -6.82 -12.86
C PRO A 32 -15.80 -6.62 -11.91
N GLY A 33 -16.25 -5.37 -11.77
CA GLY A 33 -17.35 -4.97 -10.89
C GLY A 33 -16.94 -4.72 -9.44
N LYS A 34 -15.63 -4.68 -9.16
CA LYS A 34 -15.06 -4.49 -7.81
C LYS A 34 -13.99 -3.40 -7.76
N GLU A 35 -13.87 -2.66 -8.86
CA GLU A 35 -13.05 -1.46 -8.97
C GLU A 35 -13.64 -0.38 -8.06
N ASN A 36 -13.26 -0.41 -6.79
CA ASN A 36 -13.66 0.57 -5.78
C ASN A 36 -12.42 1.36 -5.36
N SER A 37 -12.44 2.67 -5.66
CA SER A 37 -11.30 3.54 -5.41
C SER A 37 -10.91 3.61 -3.93
N ASP A 38 -11.90 3.69 -3.03
CA ASP A 38 -11.65 3.69 -1.59
C ASP A 38 -10.97 2.39 -1.13
N LYS A 39 -11.35 1.26 -1.74
CA LYS A 39 -10.75 -0.04 -1.45
C LYS A 39 -9.29 -0.09 -1.92
N SER A 40 -8.98 0.44 -3.10
CA SER A 40 -7.61 0.51 -3.62
C SER A 40 -6.72 1.41 -2.76
N VAL A 41 -7.25 2.55 -2.28
CA VAL A 41 -6.56 3.42 -1.32
C VAL A 41 -6.29 2.70 -0.01
N MET A 42 -7.27 1.96 0.53
CA MET A 42 -7.09 1.15 1.74
C MET A 42 -6.01 0.07 1.55
N MET A 43 -6.02 -0.64 0.43
CA MET A 43 -5.02 -1.67 0.13
C MET A 43 -3.62 -1.07 0.03
N MET A 44 -3.47 0.03 -0.71
CA MET A 44 -2.20 0.73 -0.85
C MET A 44 -1.68 1.23 0.49
N SER A 45 -2.52 1.86 1.30
CA SER A 45 -2.18 2.35 2.64
C SER A 45 -1.72 1.22 3.55
N SER A 46 -2.38 0.06 3.48
CA SER A 46 -2.02 -1.14 4.24
C SER A 46 -0.66 -1.71 3.82
N LEU A 47 -0.39 -1.78 2.51
CA LEU A 47 0.90 -2.22 1.98
C LEU A 47 2.04 -1.31 2.43
N VAL A 48 1.86 0.00 2.28
CA VAL A 48 2.86 1.00 2.70
C VAL A 48 3.08 0.92 4.21
N GLY A 49 2.02 0.87 5.01
CA GLY A 49 2.10 0.72 6.46
C GLY A 49 2.85 -0.54 6.88
N ALA A 50 2.56 -1.69 6.27
CA ALA A 50 3.24 -2.94 6.57
C ALA A 50 4.73 -2.88 6.22
N LEU A 51 5.10 -2.31 5.07
CA LEU A 51 6.50 -2.16 4.66
C LEU A 51 7.27 -1.22 5.61
N VAL A 52 6.65 -0.11 6.03
CA VAL A 52 7.25 0.84 6.98
C VAL A 52 7.44 0.20 8.35
N LEU A 53 6.41 -0.49 8.86
CA LEU A 53 6.46 -1.17 10.15
C LEU A 53 7.50 -2.30 10.15
N ALA A 54 7.49 -3.17 9.12
CA ALA A 54 8.42 -4.28 9.01
C ALA A 54 9.88 -3.80 8.92
N ARG A 55 10.15 -2.70 8.20
CA ARG A 55 11.49 -2.09 8.16
C ARG A 55 11.92 -1.47 9.49
N SER A 56 10.97 -1.07 10.33
CA SER A 56 11.24 -0.42 11.62
C SER A 56 11.35 -1.42 12.78
N ALA A 57 10.89 -2.65 12.59
CA ALA A 57 10.94 -3.69 13.61
C ALA A 57 12.38 -4.22 13.80
N LYS A 58 12.85 -4.25 15.05
CA LYS A 58 14.15 -4.85 15.41
C LYS A 58 14.12 -6.38 15.38
N ASP A 59 12.98 -6.96 15.75
CA ASP A 59 12.76 -8.41 15.73
C ASP A 59 12.42 -8.88 14.31
N PRO A 60 13.26 -9.71 13.67
CA PRO A 60 13.01 -10.23 12.33
C PRO A 60 11.73 -11.06 12.23
N ALA A 61 11.38 -11.81 13.29
CA ALA A 61 10.17 -12.64 13.29
C ALA A 61 8.91 -11.78 13.30
N LEU A 62 8.94 -10.65 14.01
CA LEU A 62 7.85 -9.67 13.99
C LEU A 62 7.72 -9.01 12.62
N ALA A 63 8.84 -8.60 12.00
CA ALA A 63 8.84 -8.02 10.66
C ALA A 63 8.21 -8.97 9.63
N GLU A 64 8.61 -10.25 9.66
CA GLU A 64 8.06 -11.27 8.77
C GLU A 64 6.56 -11.51 9.03
N ARG A 65 6.15 -11.58 10.30
CA ARG A 65 4.75 -11.74 10.67
C ARG A 65 3.88 -10.60 10.14
N ILE A 66 4.35 -9.34 10.23
CA ILE A 66 3.64 -8.17 9.69
C ILE A 66 3.42 -8.35 8.19
N LEU A 67 4.48 -8.66 7.44
CA LEU A 67 4.41 -8.80 5.98
C LEU A 67 3.49 -9.95 5.55
N GLN A 68 3.58 -11.12 6.18
CA GLN A 68 2.73 -12.26 5.83
C GLN A 68 1.28 -12.01 6.17
N THR A 69 0.99 -11.50 7.38
CA THR A 69 -0.38 -11.22 7.81
C THR A 69 -1.04 -10.21 6.88
N THR A 70 -0.37 -9.09 6.57
CA THR A 70 -0.91 -8.08 5.66
C THR A 70 -1.14 -8.66 4.25
N ARG A 71 -0.19 -9.45 3.74
CA ARG A 71 -0.32 -10.10 2.42
C ARG A 71 -1.54 -11.02 2.35
N GLU A 72 -1.74 -11.86 3.36
CA GLU A 72 -2.86 -12.80 3.41
C GLU A 72 -4.21 -12.07 3.49
N GLN A 73 -4.30 -11.07 4.37
CA GLN A 73 -5.51 -10.25 4.52
C GLN A 73 -5.85 -9.50 3.23
N LEU A 74 -4.86 -8.90 2.55
CA LEU A 74 -5.11 -8.20 1.29
C LEU A 74 -5.56 -9.15 0.17
N LYS A 75 -5.02 -10.37 0.10
CA LYS A 75 -5.49 -11.39 -0.85
C LYS A 75 -6.94 -11.79 -0.58
N GLN A 76 -7.31 -11.96 0.68
CA GLN A 76 -8.71 -12.23 1.05
C GLN A 76 -9.61 -11.09 0.60
N GLN A 77 -9.21 -9.84 0.81
CA GLN A 77 -9.99 -8.69 0.34
C GLN A 77 -10.15 -8.65 -1.18
N ILE A 78 -9.19 -9.15 -1.97
CA ILE A 78 -9.31 -9.26 -3.43
C ILE A 78 -10.27 -10.41 -3.82
N ASN A 79 -10.24 -11.53 -3.09
CA ASN A 79 -10.99 -12.75 -3.43
C ASN A 79 -12.42 -12.81 -2.84
N GLU A 80 -12.67 -12.19 -1.69
CA GLU A 80 -13.95 -12.27 -0.95
C GLU A 80 -14.93 -11.14 -1.27
N ALA A 81 -14.49 -10.08 -1.94
CA ALA A 81 -15.43 -9.20 -2.62
C ALA A 81 -15.76 -9.84 -3.94
#